data_AF-A0A1F5GFB4-F1
#
_entry.id   AF-A0A1F5GFB4-F1
#
_cell.length_a   1.000
_cell.length_b   1.000
_cell.length_c   1.000
_cell.angle_alpha   90.00
_cell.angle_beta   90.00
_cell.angle_gamma   90.00
#
_symmetry.space_group_name_H-M   'P 1'
#
loop_
_entity.id
_entity.type
_entity.pdbx_description
1 polymer ?
#
loop_
_entity_poly.entity_id
_entity_poly.type
_entity_poly.pdbx_seq_one_letter_code
_entity_poly.pdbx_strand_id
1 'polypeptide(L)'
;MFTPEVRFGLAPRDSALDFLMDAVSQLEEESDNAKDPETAKTIETELVKYNRAFDLIMCGNNLSEVATFLRDQVTELRNQAKNQEDYKNTQRLSCLADDLSSAA
;
A
#
# COMPACT_ATOMS: atom_id res chain seq x y z
N MET A 1 4.00 1.43 -13.37
CA MET A 1 2.79 2.22 -13.04
C MET A 1 2.33 1.63 -11.74
N PHE A 2 2.58 2.36 -10.66
CA PHE A 2 2.36 1.91 -9.31
C PHE A 2 0.87 1.77 -9.02
N THR A 3 0.35 0.54 -9.09
CA THR A 3 -1.05 0.20 -8.85
C THR A 3 -1.14 -1.14 -8.11
N PRO A 4 -0.74 -1.19 -6.84
CA PRO A 4 -0.82 -2.42 -6.05
C PRO A 4 -2.26 -2.90 -5.92
N GLU A 5 -2.51 -4.19 -6.14
CA GLU A 5 -3.87 -4.74 -6.17
C GLU A 5 -4.37 -5.14 -4.77
N VAL A 6 -5.61 -4.77 -4.47
CA VAL A 6 -6.28 -5.22 -3.24
C VAL A 6 -7.02 -6.52 -3.51
N ARG A 7 -6.51 -7.64 -2.95
CA ARG A 7 -7.20 -8.94 -2.99
C ARG A 7 -8.31 -9.04 -1.96
N PHE A 8 -9.43 -9.63 -2.36
CA PHE A 8 -10.58 -9.93 -1.50
C PHE A 8 -10.70 -11.41 -1.17
N GLY A 9 -11.41 -11.70 -0.08
CA GLY A 9 -11.68 -13.06 0.38
C GLY A 9 -10.70 -13.59 1.43
N LEU A 10 -9.73 -12.75 1.84
CA LEU A 10 -8.84 -13.01 2.96
C LEU A 10 -9.31 -12.22 4.20
N ALA A 11 -8.75 -12.54 5.37
CA ALA A 11 -8.93 -11.70 6.54
C ALA A 11 -8.33 -10.30 6.28
N PRO A 12 -8.85 -9.21 6.89
CA PRO A 12 -8.36 -7.86 6.64
C PRO A 12 -6.84 -7.71 6.83
N ARG A 13 -6.28 -8.39 7.82
CA ARG A 13 -4.83 -8.44 8.05
C ARG A 13 -4.07 -9.07 6.88
N ASP A 14 -4.56 -10.18 6.36
CA ASP A 14 -3.90 -10.93 5.28
C ASP A 14 -4.03 -10.20 3.94
N SER A 15 -5.20 -9.61 3.66
CA SER A 15 -5.39 -8.74 2.48
C SER A 15 -4.47 -7.53 2.51
N ALA A 16 -4.26 -6.93 3.69
CA ALA A 16 -3.33 -5.81 3.84
C ALA A 16 -1.88 -6.24 3.70
N LEU A 17 -1.50 -7.41 4.22
CA LEU A 17 -0.17 -7.98 4.02
C LEU A 17 0.11 -8.21 2.53
N ASP A 18 -0.84 -8.81 1.80
CA ASP A 18 -0.71 -9.07 0.37
C ASP A 18 -0.58 -7.77 -0.44
N PHE A 19 -1.38 -6.76 -0.11
CA PHE A 19 -1.27 -5.42 -0.72
C PHE A 19 0.11 -4.78 -0.46
N LEU A 20 0.61 -4.84 0.78
CA LEU A 20 1.91 -4.28 1.14
C LEU A 20 3.04 -5.02 0.43
N MET A 21 2.97 -6.34 0.32
CA MET A 21 3.96 -7.14 -0.41
C MET A 21 3.97 -6.80 -1.90
N ASP A 22 2.80 -6.70 -2.53
CA ASP A 22 2.69 -6.31 -3.94
C ASP A 22 3.24 -4.90 -4.18
N ALA A 23 2.89 -3.95 -3.29
CA ALA A 23 3.41 -2.59 -3.35
C ALA A 23 4.94 -2.52 -3.19
N VAL A 24 5.51 -3.23 -2.21
CA VAL A 24 6.98 -3.30 -2.02
C VAL A 24 7.63 -3.88 -3.27
N SER A 25 7.12 -5.00 -3.79
CA SER A 25 7.68 -5.63 -4.99
C SER A 25 7.66 -4.69 -6.21
N GLN A 26 6.57 -3.93 -6.40
CA GLN A 26 6.47 -2.95 -7.48
C GLN A 26 7.44 -1.78 -7.29
N LEU A 27 7.58 -1.27 -6.07
CA LEU A 27 8.51 -0.16 -5.79
C LEU A 27 9.98 -0.61 -5.91
N GLU A 28 10.32 -1.82 -5.50
CA GLU A 28 11.67 -2.38 -5.72
C GLU A 28 11.99 -2.48 -7.22
N GLU A 29 11.05 -3.01 -8.02
CA GLU A 29 11.20 -3.06 -9.48
C GLU A 29 11.31 -1.66 -10.10
N GLU A 30 10.48 -0.70 -9.66
CA GLU A 30 10.55 0.68 -10.16
C GLU A 30 11.86 1.37 -9.74
N SER A 31 12.39 1.08 -8.55
CA SER A 31 13.67 1.59 -8.06
C SER A 31 14.84 1.04 -8.90
N ASP A 32 14.85 -0.27 -9.17
CA ASP A 32 15.90 -0.92 -9.98
C ASP A 32 15.89 -0.42 -11.43
N ASN A 33 14.72 -0.09 -11.96
CA ASN A 33 14.55 0.46 -13.30
C ASN A 33 14.73 1.99 -13.37
N ALA A 34 14.85 2.68 -12.23
CA ALA A 34 14.98 4.13 -12.18
C ALA A 34 16.34 4.56 -12.74
N LYS A 35 16.31 5.25 -13.88
CA LYS A 35 17.52 5.81 -14.52
C LYS A 35 17.94 7.15 -13.91
N ASP A 36 17.04 7.80 -13.20
CA ASP A 36 17.23 9.10 -12.59
C ASP A 36 17.42 8.95 -11.07
N PRO A 37 18.50 9.51 -10.49
CA PRO A 37 18.83 9.33 -9.08
C PRO A 37 17.87 10.05 -8.13
N GLU A 38 17.17 11.09 -8.56
CA GLU A 38 16.16 11.78 -7.73
C GLU A 38 14.87 10.95 -7.64
N THR A 39 14.48 10.34 -8.76
CA THR A 39 13.39 9.38 -8.85
C THR A 39 13.67 8.16 -7.97
N ALA A 40 14.87 7.58 -8.07
CA ALA A 40 15.27 6.44 -7.22
C ALA A 40 15.17 6.77 -5.72
N LYS A 41 15.67 7.94 -5.28
CA LYS A 41 15.54 8.38 -3.89
C LYS A 41 14.10 8.55 -3.41
N THR A 42 13.23 9.01 -4.31
CA THR A 42 11.79 9.14 -4.00
C THR A 42 11.17 7.77 -3.78
N ILE A 43 11.46 6.82 -4.67
CA ILE A 43 10.98 5.44 -4.57
C ILE A 43 11.53 4.74 -3.31
N GLU A 44 12.82 4.92 -3.01
CA GLU A 44 13.44 4.42 -1.77
C GLU A 44 12.74 4.96 -0.52
N THR A 45 12.34 6.23 -0.54
CA THR A 45 11.60 6.85 0.57
C THR A 45 10.22 6.21 0.75
N GLU A 46 9.52 5.93 -0.35
CA GLU A 46 8.24 5.21 -0.30
C GLU A 46 8.41 3.76 0.16
N LEU A 47 9.44 3.05 -0.32
CA LEU A 47 9.78 1.70 0.12
C LEU A 47 9.95 1.62 1.64
N VAL A 48 10.62 2.59 2.25
CA VAL A 48 10.79 2.64 3.71
C VAL A 48 9.44 2.77 4.43
N LYS A 49 8.49 3.55 3.90
CA LYS A 49 7.15 3.67 4.49
C LYS A 49 6.37 2.36 4.40
N TYR A 50 6.37 1.72 3.23
CA TYR A 50 5.70 0.44 3.00
C TYR A 50 6.29 -0.69 3.84
N ASN A 51 7.63 -0.77 3.95
CA ASN A 51 8.31 -1.73 4.81
C ASN A 51 7.97 -1.53 6.29
N ARG A 52 7.87 -0.28 6.74
CA ARG A 52 7.41 0.01 8.12
C ARG A 52 5.97 -0.47 8.35
N ALA A 53 5.06 -0.24 7.41
CA ALA A 53 3.69 -0.74 7.52
C ALA A 53 3.65 -2.28 7.53
N PHE A 54 4.49 -2.93 6.74
CA PHE A 54 4.66 -4.38 6.74
C PHE A 54 5.13 -4.91 8.11
N ASP A 55 6.16 -4.30 8.69
CA ASP A 55 6.67 -4.65 10.02
C ASP A 55 5.62 -4.46 11.12
N LEU A 56 4.80 -3.42 11.03
CA LEU A 56 3.71 -3.16 11.97
C LEU A 56 2.63 -4.25 11.93
N ILE A 57 2.31 -4.80 10.75
CA ILE A 57 1.37 -5.91 10.60
C ILE A 57 1.98 -7.25 11.05
N MET A 58 3.25 -7.48 10.75
CA MET A 58 3.93 -8.77 10.98
C MET A 58 4.40 -8.94 12.42
N CYS A 59 5.04 -7.91 12.96
CA CYS A 59 5.76 -7.97 14.24
C CYS A 59 5.12 -7.09 15.32
N GLY A 60 4.65 -5.89 14.94
CA GLY A 60 4.10 -4.91 15.88
C GLY A 60 2.66 -5.20 16.32
N ASN A 61 1.90 -5.95 15.51
CA ASN A 61 0.45 -6.16 15.63
C ASN A 61 -0.33 -4.84 15.81
N ASN A 62 0.15 -3.74 15.22
CA ASN A 62 -0.48 -2.42 15.34
C ASN A 62 -1.34 -2.11 14.12
N LEU A 63 -2.49 -2.79 14.03
CA LEU A 63 -3.40 -2.69 12.89
C LEU A 63 -4.00 -1.29 12.72
N SER A 64 -4.09 -0.48 13.80
CA SER A 64 -4.58 0.89 13.74
C SER A 64 -3.62 1.83 12.99
N GLU A 65 -2.32 1.70 13.24
CA GLU A 65 -1.29 2.46 12.53
C GLU A 65 -1.21 2.04 11.06
N VAL A 66 -1.36 0.74 10.77
CA VAL A 66 -1.43 0.27 9.38
C VAL A 66 -2.69 0.75 8.68
N ALA A 67 -3.85 0.71 9.33
CA ALA A 67 -5.09 1.25 8.76
C ALA A 67 -4.94 2.74 8.43
N THR A 68 -4.26 3.51 9.29
CA THR A 68 -3.98 4.93 9.04
C THR A 68 -3.10 5.10 7.80
N PHE A 69 -2.01 4.33 7.72
CA PHE A 69 -1.13 4.33 6.55
C PHE A 69 -1.88 4.00 5.26
N LEU A 70 -2.73 2.96 5.25
CA LEU A 70 -3.50 2.60 4.06
C LEU A 70 -4.50 3.72 3.67
N ARG A 71 -5.10 4.45 4.62
CA ARG A 71 -5.95 5.61 4.31
C ARG A 71 -5.17 6.76 3.66
N ASP A 72 -3.94 7.00 4.10
CA ASP A 72 -3.07 7.98 3.45
C ASP A 72 -2.76 7.56 2.00
N GLN A 73 -2.44 6.27 1.79
CA GLN A 73 -2.22 5.70 0.46
C GLN A 73 -3.47 5.77 -0.44
N VAL A 74 -4.67 5.57 0.10
CA VAL A 74 -5.93 5.78 -0.64
C VAL A 74 -6.00 7.21 -1.19
N THR A 75 -5.60 8.20 -0.39
CA THR A 75 -5.64 9.60 -0.79
C THR A 75 -4.63 9.89 -1.91
N GLU A 76 -3.41 9.37 -1.79
CA GLU A 76 -2.36 9.52 -2.81
C GLU A 76 -2.75 8.82 -4.12
N LEU A 77 -3.15 7.54 -4.06
CA LEU A 77 -3.54 6.77 -5.23
C LEU A 77 -4.81 7.34 -5.90
N ARG A 78 -5.77 7.87 -5.13
CA ARG A 78 -6.97 8.51 -5.69
C ARG A 78 -6.62 9.76 -6.49
N ASN A 79 -5.61 10.53 -6.06
CA ASN A 79 -5.14 11.69 -6.82
C ASN A 79 -4.42 11.29 -8.12
N GLN A 80 -3.89 10.06 -8.18
CA GLN A 80 -3.18 9.52 -9.33
C GLN A 80 -4.05 8.68 -10.27
N ALA A 81 -5.27 8.32 -9.84
CA ALA A 81 -6.20 7.47 -10.58
C ALA A 81 -6.62 8.10 -11.92
N LYS A 82 -6.40 7.36 -13.02
CA LYS A 82 -6.68 7.83 -14.39
C LYS A 82 -7.80 7.05 -15.07
N ASN A 83 -8.08 5.83 -14.60
CA ASN A 83 -9.08 4.95 -15.20
C ASN A 83 -10.05 4.41 -14.14
N GLN A 84 -11.16 3.83 -14.60
CA GLN A 84 -12.21 3.31 -13.72
C GLN A 84 -11.72 2.16 -12.81
N GLU A 85 -10.71 1.40 -13.23
CA GLU A 85 -10.15 0.32 -12.43
C GLU A 85 -9.30 0.85 -11.27
N ASP A 86 -8.52 1.92 -11.48
CA ASP A 86 -7.78 2.61 -10.42
C ASP A 86 -8.74 3.11 -9.32
N TYR A 87 -9.89 3.70 -9.72
CA TYR A 87 -10.92 4.17 -8.78
C TYR A 87 -11.55 3.02 -7.99
N LYS A 88 -11.79 1.87 -8.63
CA LYS A 88 -12.27 0.70 -7.91
C LYS A 88 -11.21 0.20 -6.94
N ASN A 89 -9.97 0.07 -7.37
CA ASN A 89 -8.89 -0.46 -6.54
C ASN A 89 -8.63 0.44 -5.31
N THR A 90 -8.64 1.76 -5.48
CA THR A 90 -8.58 2.72 -4.36
C THR A 90 -9.78 2.64 -3.43
N GLN A 91 -10.99 2.39 -3.94
CA GLN A 91 -12.15 2.14 -3.09
C GLN A 91 -11.99 0.85 -2.28
N ARG A 92 -11.44 -0.21 -2.88
CA ARG A 92 -11.16 -1.48 -2.17
C ARG A 92 -10.16 -1.26 -1.05
N LEU A 93 -9.09 -0.50 -1.32
CA LEU A 93 -8.09 -0.15 -0.32
C LEU A 93 -8.69 0.66 0.83
N SER A 94 -9.62 1.56 0.54
CA SER A 94 -10.36 2.31 1.55
C SER A 94 -11.17 1.40 2.46
N CYS A 95 -11.92 0.44 1.89
CA CYS A 95 -12.68 -0.53 2.68
C CYS A 95 -11.75 -1.39 3.54
N LEU A 96 -10.64 -1.86 2.97
CA LEU A 96 -9.65 -2.65 3.71
C LEU A 96 -9.07 -1.90 4.91
N ALA A 97 -8.77 -0.61 4.75
CA ALA A 97 -8.29 0.24 5.83
C ALA A 97 -9.34 0.40 6.94
N ASP A 98 -10.62 0.54 6.59
CA ASP A 98 -11.71 0.62 7.55
C ASP A 98 -11.96 -0.71 8.29
N ASP A 99 -11.86 -1.84 7.58
CA ASP A 99 -11.96 -3.18 8.15
C ASP A 99 -10.80 -3.45 9.13
N LEU A 100 -9.56 -3.10 8.75
CA LEU A 100 -8.39 -3.18 9.63
C LEU A 100 -8.55 -2.31 10.87
N SER A 101 -9.03 -1.08 10.71
CA SER A 101 -9.26 -0.15 11.81
C SER A 101 -10.32 -0.66 12.78
N SER A 102 -11.28 -1.45 12.30
CA SER A 102 -12.34 -2.06 13.10
C SER A 102 -11.89 -3.36 13.79
N ALA A 103 -10.81 -3.98 13.30
CA ALA A 103 -10.22 -5.19 13.84
C ALA A 103 -9.07 -4.94 14.84
N ALA A 104 -8.65 -3.68 15.01
CA ALA A 104 -7.63 -3.21 15.95
C ALA A 104 -8.20 -3.00 17.36
#